data_AF-A0A5R9F336-F1
#
_entry.id   AF-A0A5R9F336-F1
#
_cell.length_a   1.000
_cell.length_b   1.000
_cell.length_c   1.000
_cell.angle_alpha   90.00
_cell.angle_beta   90.00
_cell.angle_gamma   90.00
#
_symmetry.space_group_name_H-M   'P 1'
#
loop_
_entity.id
_entity.type
_entity.pdbx_description
1 polymer ?
#
loop_
_entity_poly.entity_id
_entity_poly.type
_entity_poly.pdbx_seq_one_letter_code
_entity_poly.pdbx_strand_id
1 'polypeptide(L)'
;MKLPKEQREQAVAKIQQYFYEERSEEIGELAAGLVFDFVMKEIGPYFYNKGVKDARDMLEQKIMNLDEDLASLERPLDMFRRR
;
A
#
# COMPACT_ATOMS: atom_id res chain seq x y z
N MET A 1 -12.30 5.01 0.67
CA MET A 1 -11.98 3.81 1.49
C MET A 1 -12.82 3.83 2.75
N LYS A 2 -13.28 2.67 3.23
CA LYS A 2 -13.94 2.56 4.54
C LYS A 2 -13.15 1.60 5.40
N LEU A 3 -12.71 2.05 6.58
CA LEU A 3 -12.10 1.19 7.58
C LEU A 3 -13.18 0.51 8.42
N PRO A 4 -12.89 -0.66 9.01
CA PRO A 4 -13.70 -1.23 10.08
C PRO A 4 -13.97 -0.19 11.18
N LYS A 5 -15.16 -0.26 11.78
CA LYS A 5 -15.61 0.71 12.80
C LYS A 5 -14.61 0.85 13.95
N GLU A 6 -14.11 -0.27 14.46
CA GLU A 6 -13.13 -0.31 15.55
C GLU A 6 -11.81 0.41 15.19
N GLN A 7 -11.32 0.22 13.95
CA GLN A 7 -10.11 0.91 13.49
C GLN A 7 -10.32 2.41 13.35
N ARG A 8 -11.53 2.84 12.93
CA ARG A 8 -11.89 4.26 12.90
C ARG A 8 -11.92 4.84 14.31
N GLU A 9 -12.55 4.17 15.26
CA GLU A 9 -12.63 4.63 16.66
C GLU A 9 -11.23 4.77 17.27
N GLN A 10 -10.36 3.77 17.06
CA GLN A 10 -8.96 3.84 17.50
C GLN A 10 -8.19 5.00 16.83
N ALA A 11 -8.40 5.23 15.53
CA ALA A 11 -7.74 6.33 14.83
C ALA A 11 -8.23 7.71 15.32
N VAL A 12 -9.53 7.86 15.55
CA VAL A 12 -10.12 9.08 16.11
C VAL A 12 -9.56 9.37 17.50
N ALA A 13 -9.48 8.37 18.39
CA ALA A 13 -8.87 8.52 19.71
C ALA A 13 -7.39 8.95 19.64
N LYS A 14 -6.61 8.38 18.71
CA LYS A 14 -5.22 8.78 18.46
C LYS A 14 -5.11 10.22 17.97
N ILE A 15 -6.04 10.68 17.14
CA ILE A 15 -6.09 12.07 16.69
C ILE A 15 -6.36 13.01 17.87
N GLN A 16 -7.31 12.67 18.75
CA GLN A 16 -7.56 13.45 19.96
C GLN A 16 -6.31 13.54 20.84
N GLN A 17 -5.65 12.39 21.08
CA GLN A 17 -4.42 12.32 21.85
C GLN A 17 -3.32 13.18 21.24
N TYR A 18 -3.11 13.11 19.91
CA TYR A 18 -2.11 13.90 19.21
C TYR A 18 -2.34 15.41 19.38
N PHE A 19 -3.59 15.90 19.27
CA PHE A 19 -3.89 17.31 19.48
C PHE A 19 -3.63 17.75 20.92
N TYR A 20 -3.95 16.90 21.90
CA TYR A 20 -3.65 17.19 23.28
C TYR A 20 -2.13 17.23 23.54
N GLU A 21 -1.38 16.24 23.07
CA GLU A 21 0.05 16.12 23.32
C GLU A 21 0.87 17.21 22.61
N GLU A 22 0.57 17.48 21.33
CA GLU A 22 1.38 18.39 20.51
C GLU A 22 0.92 19.86 20.60
N ARG A 23 -0.34 20.09 21.00
CA ARG A 23 -0.94 21.44 20.98
C ARG A 23 -1.58 21.84 22.30
N SER A 24 -1.60 20.97 23.31
CA SER A 24 -2.36 21.17 24.55
C SER A 24 -3.83 21.51 24.28
N GLU A 25 -4.37 20.98 23.18
CA GLU A 25 -5.73 21.24 22.69
C GLU A 25 -6.60 19.99 22.88
N GLU A 26 -7.60 20.08 23.75
CA GLU A 26 -8.60 19.01 23.89
C GLU A 26 -9.68 19.16 22.82
N ILE A 27 -9.74 18.20 21.89
CA ILE A 27 -10.78 18.13 20.88
C ILE A 27 -11.74 16.96 21.15
N GLY A 28 -13.04 17.21 20.92
CA GLY A 28 -14.06 16.17 21.04
C GLY A 28 -14.04 15.15 19.89
N GLU A 29 -14.76 14.04 20.07
CA GLU A 29 -14.82 12.93 19.12
C GLU A 29 -15.30 13.37 17.73
N LEU A 30 -16.27 14.30 17.66
CA LEU A 30 -16.79 14.84 16.41
C LEU A 30 -15.69 15.59 15.63
N ALA A 31 -14.92 16.45 16.31
CA ALA A 31 -13.87 17.23 15.68
C ALA A 31 -12.73 16.33 15.17
N ALA A 32 -12.29 15.38 16.00
CA ALA A 32 -11.30 14.38 15.59
C ALA A 32 -11.82 13.47 14.47
N GLY A 33 -13.12 13.15 14.46
CA GLY A 33 -13.79 12.44 13.38
C GLY A 33 -13.73 13.19 12.05
N LEU A 34 -13.93 14.50 12.05
CA LEU A 34 -13.80 15.33 10.83
C LEU A 34 -12.36 15.35 10.30
N VAL A 35 -11.38 15.42 11.19
CA VAL A 35 -9.96 15.32 10.81
C VAL A 35 -9.66 13.95 10.20
N PHE A 36 -10.14 12.87 10.82
CA PHE A 36 -10.01 11.52 10.28
C PHE A 36 -10.63 11.41 8.88
N ASP A 37 -11.85 11.90 8.70
CA ASP A 37 -12.57 11.82 7.44
C ASP A 37 -11.85 12.64 6.34
N PHE A 38 -11.29 13.81 6.69
CA PHE A 38 -10.43 14.59 5.79
C PHE A 38 -9.19 13.81 5.36
N VAL A 39 -8.44 13.25 6.32
CA VAL A 39 -7.22 12.46 6.03
C VAL A 39 -7.55 11.27 5.14
N MET A 40 -8.62 10.53 5.45
CA MET A 40 -9.03 9.36 4.66
C MET A 40 -9.45 9.71 3.24
N LYS A 41 -10.09 10.86 3.04
CA LYS A 41 -10.59 11.29 1.73
C LYS A 41 -9.49 11.91 0.88
N GLU A 42 -8.70 12.81 1.45
CA GLU A 42 -7.75 13.63 0.70
C GLU A 42 -6.35 13.01 0.67
N ILE A 43 -5.92 12.33 1.74
CA ILE A 43 -4.55 11.81 1.88
C ILE A 43 -4.49 10.29 1.64
N GLY A 44 -5.51 9.56 2.09
CA GLY A 44 -5.59 8.09 1.97
C GLY A 44 -5.28 7.53 0.57
N PRO A 45 -5.82 8.10 -0.53
CA PRO A 45 -5.54 7.62 -1.88
C PRO A 45 -4.05 7.66 -2.27
N TYR A 46 -3.28 8.64 -1.79
CA TYR A 46 -1.85 8.74 -2.10
C TYR A 46 -1.08 7.53 -1.54
N PHE A 47 -1.29 7.20 -0.28
CA PHE A 47 -0.64 6.05 0.37
C PHE A 47 -1.09 4.73 -0.23
N TYR A 48 -2.39 4.57 -0.52
CA TYR A 48 -2.87 3.35 -1.15
C TYR A 48 -2.29 3.14 -2.54
N ASN A 49 -2.33 4.16 -3.39
CA ASN A 49 -1.80 4.07 -4.75
C ASN A 49 -0.30 3.80 -4.74
N LYS A 50 0.43 4.41 -3.81
CA LYS A 50 1.86 4.11 -3.60
C LYS A 50 2.06 2.65 -3.20
N GLY A 51 1.30 2.13 -2.22
CA GLY A 51 1.38 0.73 -1.81
C GLY A 51 1.04 -0.25 -2.93
N VAL A 52 0.03 0.04 -3.76
CA VAL A 52 -0.31 -0.76 -4.94
C VAL A 52 0.84 -0.74 -5.95
N LYS A 53 1.45 0.43 -6.20
CA LYS A 53 2.59 0.55 -7.10
C LYS A 53 3.79 -0.24 -6.59
N ASP A 54 4.12 -0.13 -5.30
CA ASP A 54 5.25 -0.85 -4.70
C ASP A 54 5.06 -2.38 -4.79
N ALA A 55 3.82 -2.86 -4.57
CA ALA A 55 3.49 -4.27 -4.76
C ALA A 55 3.63 -4.72 -6.22
N ARG A 56 3.23 -3.88 -7.18
CA ARG A 56 3.40 -4.15 -8.61
C ARG A 56 4.88 -4.21 -9.01
N ASP A 57 5.67 -3.24 -8.57
CA ASP A 57 7.09 -3.17 -8.88
C ASP A 57 7.81 -4.44 -8.36
N MET A 58 7.49 -4.87 -7.13
CA MET A 58 8.00 -6.13 -6.57
C MET A 58 7.59 -7.36 -7.40
N LEU A 59 6.34 -7.41 -7.84
CA LEU A 59 5.83 -8.53 -8.66
C LEU A 59 6.51 -8.57 -10.03
N GLU A 60 6.67 -7.41 -10.68
CA GLU A 60 7.31 -7.29 -11.99
C GLU A 60 8.74 -7.83 -11.95
N GLN A 61 9.52 -7.49 -10.91
CA GLN A 61 10.86 -8.06 -10.71
C GLN A 61 10.84 -9.58 -10.55
N LYS A 62 9.89 -10.11 -9.79
CA LYS A 62 9.79 -11.55 -9.57
C LYS A 62 9.38 -12.30 -10.83
N ILE A 63 8.54 -11.71 -11.68
CA ILE A 63 8.15 -12.28 -12.97
C ILE A 63 9.33 -12.27 -13.93
N MET A 64 10.11 -11.18 -14.00
CA MET A 64 11.33 -11.12 -14.83
C MET A 64 12.30 -12.24 -14.48
N ASN A 65 12.57 -12.45 -13.19
CA ASN A 65 13.45 -13.53 -12.75
C ASN A 65 12.91 -14.92 -13.12
N LEU A 66 11.59 -15.14 -13.01
CA LEU A 66 10.98 -16.41 -13.41
C LEU A 66 11.06 -16.64 -14.92
N ASP A 67 10.92 -15.58 -15.72
CA ASP A 67 11.05 -15.65 -17.18
C ASP A 67 12.48 -16.02 -17.59
N GLU A 68 13.48 -15.40 -16.95
CA GLU A 68 14.90 -15.75 -17.13
C GLU A 68 15.19 -17.21 -16.73
N ASP A 69 14.66 -17.66 -15.59
CA ASP A 69 14.80 -19.05 -15.13
C ASP A 69 14.20 -20.02 -16.16
N LEU A 70 13.02 -19.73 -16.73
CA LEU A 70 12.40 -20.57 -17.75
C LEU A 70 13.17 -20.57 -19.06
N ALA A 71 13.63 -19.40 -19.51
CA ALA A 71 14.46 -19.27 -20.71
C ALA A 71 15.75 -20.08 -20.60
N SER A 72 16.33 -20.19 -19.39
CA SER A 72 17.52 -21.01 -19.14
C SER A 72 17.31 -22.51 -19.37
N LEU A 73 16.05 -22.98 -19.32
CA LEU A 73 15.67 -24.37 -19.54
C LEU A 73 15.44 -24.69 -21.03
N GLU A 74 15.35 -23.67 -21.89
CA GLU A 74 15.19 -23.86 -23.32
C GLU A 74 16.38 -24.64 -23.88
N ARG A 75 16.07 -25.65 -24.70
CA ARG A 75 17.10 -26.45 -25.37
C ARG A 75 17.31 -25.90 -26.77
N PRO A 76 18.55 -25.87 -27.26
CA PRO A 76 18.82 -25.49 -28.63
C PRO A 76 18.04 -26.39 -29.58
N LEU A 77 17.36 -25.78 -30.55
CA LEU A 77 16.80 -26.52 -31.67
C LEU A 77 17.98 -27.07 -32.48
N ASP A 78 18.03 -28.38 -32.66
CA ASP A 78 19.07 -29.06 -33.44
C ASP A 78 18.86 -28.73 -34.94
N MET A 79 19.20 -27.50 -35.31
CA MET A 79 19.15 -27.02 -36.69
C MET A 79 20.38 -27.57 -37.41
N PHE A 80 20.19 -28.75 -37.98
CA PHE A 80 21.11 -29.49 -38.86
C PHE A 80 22.21 -30.32 -38.18
N ARG A 81 21.84 -31.53 -37.74
CA ARG A 81 22.65 -32.71 -38.09
C ARG A 81 22.40 -33.07 -39.55
N ARG A 82 22.98 -32.31 -40.48
CA ARG A 82 23.24 -32.84 -41.83
C ARG A 82 24.47 -33.75 -41.74
N ARG A 83 24.33 -34.87 -42.45
CA ARG A 83 25.16 -36.07 -42.48
C ARG A 83 26.65 -35.80 -42.58
#